data_AF-A0A9E4KWH6-F1
#
_entry.id   AF-A0A9E4KWH6-F1
#
_cell.length_a   1.000
_cell.length_b   1.000
_cell.length_c   1.000
_cell.angle_alpha   90.00
_cell.angle_beta   90.00
_cell.angle_gamma   90.00
#
_symmetry.space_group_name_H-M   'P 1'
#
loop_
_entity.id
_entity.type
_entity.pdbx_description
1 polymer ?
#
loop_
_entity_poly.entity_id
_entity_poly.type
_entity_poly.pdbx_seq_one_letter_code
_entity_poly.pdbx_strand_id
1 'polypeptide(L)'
;MIDSPIRAINDVVAGFLSCRPSDDKILEYFIPPDLQLRADFLSELHGEGELSAREREQVFEFVRADGFMSLLKAKIKRRQRLGKLPVCV
;
A
#
# COMPACT_ATOMS: atom_id res chain seq x y z
N MET A 1 0.11 26.76 -6.31
CA MET A 1 0.90 25.58 -6.73
C MET A 1 1.82 25.21 -5.59
N ILE A 2 1.57 24.08 -4.94
CA ILE A 2 2.46 23.53 -3.92
C ILE A 2 3.01 22.23 -4.52
N ASP A 3 4.08 22.34 -5.30
CA ASP A 3 4.97 21.20 -5.59
C ASP A 3 5.86 20.97 -4.35
N SER A 4 5.23 20.70 -3.20
CA SER A 4 5.93 19.95 -2.16
C SER A 4 6.13 18.56 -2.75
N PRO A 5 7.31 17.92 -2.62
CA PRO A 5 7.50 16.58 -3.15
C PRO A 5 6.50 15.67 -2.43
N ILE A 6 5.39 15.36 -3.10
CA ILE A 6 4.42 14.38 -2.63
C ILE A 6 5.26 13.11 -2.47
N ARG A 7 5.47 12.70 -1.22
CA ARG A 7 6.22 11.50 -0.89
C ARG A 7 5.58 10.35 -1.65
N ALA A 8 6.32 9.69 -2.54
CA ALA A 8 5.74 8.62 -3.33
C ALA A 8 5.32 7.47 -2.40
N ILE A 9 4.15 6.89 -2.64
CA ILE A 9 3.64 5.77 -1.84
C ILE A 9 4.64 4.60 -1.83
N ASN A 10 5.35 4.41 -2.94
CA ASN A 10 6.39 3.39 -3.05
C ASN A 10 7.54 3.63 -2.07
N ASP A 11 7.99 4.89 -1.89
CA ASP A 11 9.04 5.23 -0.93
C ASP A 11 8.59 5.00 0.52
N VAL A 12 7.30 5.21 0.78
CA VAL A 12 6.70 4.95 2.10
C VAL A 12 6.70 3.46 2.40
N VAL A 13 6.20 2.65 1.48
CA VAL A 13 6.16 1.19 1.61
C VAL A 13 7.57 0.63 1.70
N ALA A 14 8.49 1.07 0.84
CA ALA A 14 9.89 0.63 0.87
C ALA A 14 10.57 1.02 2.19
N GLY A 15 10.35 2.24 2.68
CA GLY A 15 10.87 2.69 3.98
C GLY A 15 10.32 1.87 5.13
N PHE A 16 9.01 1.61 5.15
CA PHE A 16 8.37 0.76 6.15
C PHE A 16 8.97 -0.65 6.20
N LEU A 17 9.14 -1.29 5.04
CA LEU A 17 9.68 -2.65 4.95
C LEU A 17 11.18 -2.70 5.27
N SER A 18 11.92 -1.65 4.95
CA SER A 18 13.36 -1.54 5.27
C SER A 18 13.62 -1.55 6.78
N CYS A 19 12.65 -1.13 7.59
CA CYS A 19 12.69 -1.21 9.04
C CYS A 19 12.47 -2.63 9.60
N ARG A 20 12.34 -3.66 8.74
CA ARG A 20 12.08 -5.06 9.12
C ARG A 20 10.91 -5.19 10.11
N PRO A 21 9.71 -4.71 9.75
CA PRO A 21 8.54 -4.76 10.62
C PRO A 21 8.18 -6.22 10.94
N SER A 22 7.60 -6.45 12.12
CA SER A 22 7.06 -7.76 12.48
C SER A 22 5.86 -8.12 11.60
N ASP A 23 5.53 -9.42 11.54
CA ASP A 23 4.36 -9.91 10.82
C ASP A 23 3.08 -9.18 11.27
N ASP A 24 2.89 -8.96 12.57
CA ASP A 24 1.73 -8.22 13.10
C ASP A 24 1.71 -6.77 12.62
N LYS A 25 2.87 -6.10 12.60
CA LYS A 25 2.97 -4.72 12.09
C LYS A 25 2.69 -4.63 10.59
N ILE A 26 3.08 -5.64 9.82
CA ILE A 26 2.74 -5.70 8.39
C ILE A 26 1.23 -5.93 8.20
N LEU A 27 0.60 -6.75 9.04
CA LEU A 27 -0.85 -6.98 9.00
C LEU A 27 -1.67 -5.73 9.37
N GLU A 28 -1.19 -4.99 10.37
CA GLU A 28 -1.74 -3.70 10.84
C GLU A 28 -1.41 -2.52 9.93
N TYR A 29 -0.56 -2.69 8.92
CA TYR A 29 -0.14 -1.57 8.07
C TYR A 29 -1.34 -0.95 7.33
N PHE A 30 -1.48 0.37 7.44
CA PHE A 30 -2.37 1.19 6.64
C PHE A 30 -1.57 2.27 5.92
N ILE A 31 -2.11 2.71 4.78
CA ILE A 31 -1.55 3.86 4.07
C ILE A 31 -1.63 5.10 4.99
N PRO A 32 -0.56 5.91 5.10
CA PRO A 32 -0.60 7.13 5.88
C PRO A 32 -1.77 8.06 5.49
N PRO A 33 -2.40 8.76 6.44
CA PRO A 33 -3.62 9.54 6.16
C PRO A 33 -3.47 10.60 5.05
N ASP A 34 -2.31 11.24 4.96
CA ASP A 34 -2.00 12.23 3.92
C ASP A 34 -2.01 11.60 2.51
N LEU A 35 -1.46 10.39 2.39
CA LEU A 35 -1.43 9.65 1.13
C LEU A 35 -2.78 9.02 0.82
N GLN A 36 -3.55 8.62 1.84
CA GLN A 36 -4.93 8.17 1.66
C GLN A 36 -5.81 9.29 1.11
N LEU A 37 -5.74 10.49 1.70
CA LEU A 37 -6.46 11.67 1.19
C LEU A 37 -6.08 12.00 -0.25
N ARG A 38 -4.79 11.84 -0.61
CA ARG A 38 -4.34 12.03 -1.99
C ARG A 38 -4.93 10.96 -2.93
N ALA A 39 -4.96 9.70 -2.51
CA ALA A 39 -5.55 8.62 -3.29
C ALA A 39 -7.06 8.82 -3.50
N ASP A 40 -7.76 9.28 -2.48
CA ASP A 40 -9.20 9.59 -2.53
C ASP A 40 -9.46 10.73 -3.54
N PHE A 41 -8.72 11.83 -3.43
CA PHE A 41 -8.79 12.96 -4.36
C PHE A 41 -8.51 12.56 -5.82
N LEU A 42 -7.49 11.74 -6.05
CA LEU A 42 -7.18 11.24 -7.39
C LEU A 42 -8.25 10.28 -7.92
N SER A 43 -8.91 9.53 -7.04
CA SER A 43 -10.00 8.63 -7.44
C SER A 43 -11.24 9.41 -7.86
N GLU A 44 -11.55 10.51 -7.17
CA GLU A 44 -12.63 11.44 -7.54
C GLU A 44 -12.35 12.07 -8.91
N LEU A 45 -11.16 12.65 -9.11
CA LEU A 45 -10.75 13.22 -10.40
C LEU A 45 -10.70 12.20 -11.54
N HIS A 46 -10.39 10.93 -11.24
CA HIS A 46 -10.44 9.86 -12.23
C HIS A 46 -11.86 9.64 -12.77
N GLY A 47 -12.87 9.71 -11.88
CA GLY A 47 -14.28 9.59 -12.25
C GLY A 47 -14.77 10.73 -13.15
N GLU A 48 -14.15 11.92 -13.02
CA GLU A 48 -14.47 13.10 -13.82
C GLU A 48 -13.65 13.19 -15.12
N GLY A 49 -12.66 12.31 -15.31
CA GLY A 49 -11.81 12.27 -16.51
C GLY A 49 -10.73 13.37 -16.53
N GLU A 50 -10.49 14.04 -15.41
CA GLU A 50 -9.67 15.26 -15.32
C GLU A 50 -8.19 14.99 -14.95
N LEU A 51 -7.77 13.73 -14.90
CA LEU A 51 -6.39 13.40 -14.51
C LEU A 51 -5.37 13.85 -15.56
N SER A 52 -4.31 14.52 -15.10
CA SER A 52 -3.08 14.68 -15.86
C SER A 52 -2.32 13.35 -16.01
N ALA A 53 -1.32 13.31 -16.89
CA ALA A 53 -0.47 12.12 -17.05
C ALA A 53 0.26 11.74 -15.74
N ARG A 54 0.75 12.74 -14.99
CA ARG A 54 1.41 12.55 -13.70
C ARG A 54 0.45 12.00 -12.64
N GLU A 55 -0.80 12.44 -12.66
CA GLU A 55 -1.80 11.99 -11.71
C GLU A 55 -2.29 10.58 -12.01
N ARG A 56 -2.43 10.21 -13.29
CA ARG A 56 -2.65 8.82 -13.70
C ARG A 56 -1.53 7.91 -13.21
N GLU A 57 -0.29 8.34 -13.34
CA GLU A 57 0.85 7.59 -12.83
C GLU A 57 0.78 7.41 -11.31
N GLN A 58 0.44 8.46 -10.56
CA GLN A 58 0.23 8.37 -9.10
C GLN A 58 -0.89 7.37 -8.74
N VAL A 59 -2.01 7.35 -9.48
CA VAL A 59 -3.07 6.34 -9.28
C VAL A 59 -2.51 4.93 -9.46
N PHE A 60 -1.72 4.68 -10.50
CA PHE A 60 -1.10 3.37 -10.71
C PHE A 60 -0.12 3.00 -9.59
N GLU A 61 0.61 3.97 -9.02
CA GLU A 61 1.46 3.72 -7.86
C GLU A 61 0.65 3.26 -6.65
N PHE A 62 -0.46 3.93 -6.34
CA PHE A 62 -1.35 3.52 -5.26
C PHE A 62 -1.88 2.10 -5.43
N VAL A 63 -2.37 1.77 -6.64
CA VAL A 63 -2.89 0.44 -6.95
C VAL A 63 -1.81 -0.64 -6.81
N ARG A 64 -0.58 -0.37 -7.29
CA ARG A 64 0.53 -1.31 -7.15
C ARG A 64 0.94 -1.51 -5.70
N ALA A 65 1.05 -0.44 -4.93
CA ALA A 65 1.42 -0.49 -3.52
C ALA A 65 0.39 -1.26 -2.68
N ASP A 66 -0.90 -1.00 -2.89
CA ASP A 66 -1.98 -1.72 -2.22
C ASP A 66 -1.99 -3.21 -2.58
N GLY A 67 -1.89 -3.53 -3.86
CA GLY A 67 -1.83 -4.92 -4.32
C GLY A 67 -0.64 -5.68 -3.72
N PHE A 68 0.53 -5.04 -3.69
CA PHE A 68 1.73 -5.62 -3.08
C PHE A 68 1.52 -5.89 -1.58
N MET A 69 1.04 -4.91 -0.82
CA MET A 69 0.79 -5.08 0.62
C MET A 69 -0.28 -6.13 0.89
N SER A 70 -1.33 -6.18 0.09
CA SER A 70 -2.38 -7.20 0.17
C SER A 70 -1.84 -8.62 -0.01
N LEU A 71 -0.98 -8.85 -1.01
CA LEU A 71 -0.33 -10.14 -1.22
C LEU A 71 0.59 -10.51 -0.05
N LEU A 72 1.36 -9.55 0.45
CA LEU A 72 2.25 -9.76 1.60
C LEU A 72 1.46 -10.16 2.85
N LYS A 73 0.39 -9.43 3.16
CA LYS A 73 -0.53 -9.77 4.27
C LYS A 73 -1.13 -11.15 4.08
N ALA A 74 -1.56 -11.52 2.88
CA ALA A 74 -2.10 -12.84 2.59
C ALA A 74 -1.07 -13.95 2.82
N LYS A 75 0.19 -13.74 2.41
CA LYS A 75 1.29 -14.69 2.63
C LYS A 75 1.59 -14.89 4.13
N ILE A 76 1.59 -13.80 4.90
CA ILE A 76 1.76 -13.84 6.37
C ILE A 76 0.61 -14.62 7.02
N LYS A 77 -0.65 -14.26 6.71
CA LYS A 77 -1.83 -14.97 7.24
C LYS A 77 -1.79 -16.45 6.91
N ARG A 78 -1.38 -16.83 5.69
CA ARG A 78 -1.22 -18.25 5.31
C ARG A 78 -0.16 -18.95 6.15
N ARG A 79 1.00 -18.31 6.36
CA ARG A 79 2.07 -18.85 7.22
C ARG A 79 1.61 -19.05 8.66
N GLN A 80 0.91 -18.07 9.24
CA GLN A 80 0.33 -18.17 10.58
C GLN A 80 -0.69 -19.31 10.69
N ARG A 81 -1.45 -19.60 9.64
CA ARG A 81 -2.38 -20.75 9.60
C ARG A 81 -1.65 -22.08 9.49
N LEU A 82 -0.64 -22.17 8.63
CA LEU A 82 0.16 -23.39 8.43
C LEU A 82 1.02 -23.73 9.65
N GLY A 83 1.53 -22.74 10.38
CA GLY A 83 2.25 -22.97 11.64
C GLY A 83 1.36 -23.35 12.83
N LYS A 84 0.02 -23.35 12.65
CA LYS A 84 -0.98 -23.73 13.67
C LYS A 84 -1.69 -25.05 13.38
N LEU A 85 -1.44 -25.67 12.22
CA LEU A 85 -1.96 -27.01 11.94
C LEU A 85 -1.04 -28.04 12.61
N PRO A 86 -1.57 -29.00 13.39
CA PRO A 86 -0.77 -30.17 13.77
C PRO A 86 -0.35 -30.85 12.47
N VAL A 87 0.95 -31.12 12.34
CA VAL A 87 1.45 -32.00 11.28
C VAL A 87 0.80 -33.36 11.54
N CYS A 88 -0.21 -33.73 10.77
CA CYS A 88 -0.69 -35.10 10.74
C CYS A 88 0.41 -35.93 10.07
N VAL A 89 1.26 -36.51 10.91
CA VAL A 89 2.17 -37.62 10.54
C VAL A 89 1.36 -38.91 10.59
#